data_AF-A0A950SPJ0-F1
#
_entry.id   AF-A0A950SPJ0-F1
#
_cell.length_a   1.000
_cell.length_b   1.000
_cell.length_c   1.000
_cell.angle_alpha   90.00
_cell.angle_beta   90.00
_cell.angle_gamma   90.00
#
_symmetry.space_group_name_H-M   'P 1'
#
loop_
_entity.id
_entity.type
_entity.pdbx_description
1 polymer ?
#
loop_
_entity_poly.entity_id
_entity_poly.type
_entity_poly.pdbx_seq_one_letter_code
_entity_poly.pdbx_strand_id
1 'polypeptide(L)'
;WLCAGHLFDIAIAAPVFRGGRVVSMIGIVGHVTDIGGTKNSLNAAEIYEEGIQIPPMKLFREGKPNDDLFTLIRENVREADQVIGDIHALVSASRTGAERLLAFMDEYGMHDLEPLAMVVQQRAERAMREAIARVPDGVYESEIWNDGLGTPERYPVRITVQGDRLAVDLDGAPPQTRRGGSNCTLGYTQAHVTYPLKCMMTPQVPGNAGCYRPLTVTAPAGSILNCDKPAAVNTRTRTGWYLAPNLFMALAEALPDRVQAFTGLPSSMLFYGAEANGRSYADHLFQGGGQGASAHGDGKSGLLWPTSAANTSVELFETRAPILVLEKSYIADTAGPGRQRGGLGQVIRARKLCDDGRPAQVGLYPSGVLVQTEGLFGGRAGILSGGAVRNTNGEEISDVGIGALVTLTSPDEVAELRLAGGSGFGDPLQRDPDAVQRDLDGGYVTSDGARRDYGCAVSADGRIDARATRDLRRRRAADFRAEQRETV
;
A
#
# COMPACT_ATOMS: atom_id res chain seq x y z
N TRP A 1 -16.67 -5.94 4.61
CA TRP A 1 -17.73 -5.10 4.00
C TRP A 1 -18.10 -3.87 4.81
N LEU A 2 -18.66 -4.01 6.02
CA LEU A 2 -19.20 -2.88 6.79
C LEU A 2 -18.13 -1.95 7.43
N CYS A 3 -16.92 -2.46 7.66
CA CYS A 3 -15.83 -1.74 8.30
C CYS A 3 -14.64 -1.55 7.34
N ALA A 4 -13.54 -2.28 7.50
CA ALA A 4 -12.26 -2.04 6.82
C ALA A 4 -12.16 -2.54 5.36
N GLY A 5 -13.27 -2.88 4.74
CA GLY A 5 -13.34 -3.22 3.31
C GLY A 5 -13.27 -4.70 2.96
N HIS A 6 -12.52 -5.55 3.68
CA HIS A 6 -12.48 -7.02 3.44
C HIS A 6 -12.69 -7.85 4.71
N LEU A 7 -12.58 -9.19 4.61
CA LEU A 7 -12.89 -10.11 5.72
C LEU A 7 -11.72 -10.36 6.69
N PHE A 8 -10.46 -10.24 6.25
CA PHE A 8 -9.30 -10.43 7.13
C PHE A 8 -9.18 -9.36 8.21
N ASP A 9 -9.76 -8.17 7.98
CA ASP A 9 -9.71 -7.08 8.96
C ASP A 9 -10.90 -7.20 9.92
N ILE A 10 -10.68 -7.88 11.05
CA ILE A 10 -11.68 -8.05 12.10
C ILE A 10 -11.77 -6.79 12.95
N ALA A 11 -12.98 -6.25 13.08
CA ALA A 11 -13.26 -5.09 13.91
C ALA A 11 -13.86 -5.50 15.27
N ILE A 12 -13.23 -5.04 16.35
CA ILE A 12 -13.72 -5.18 17.72
C ILE A 12 -14.12 -3.81 18.24
N ALA A 13 -15.33 -3.72 18.78
CA ALA A 13 -15.83 -2.54 19.47
C ALA A 13 -16.15 -2.89 20.93
N ALA A 14 -15.52 -2.19 21.88
CA ALA A 14 -15.66 -2.41 23.31
C ALA A 14 -16.24 -1.16 23.99
N PRO A 15 -17.46 -1.22 24.54
CA PRO A 15 -18.02 -0.10 25.30
C PRO A 15 -17.30 0.05 26.65
N VAL A 16 -17.01 1.30 27.02
CA VAL A 16 -16.39 1.66 28.30
C VAL A 16 -17.46 2.21 29.23
N PHE A 17 -17.63 1.59 30.40
CA PHE A 17 -18.64 1.97 31.38
C PHE A 17 -18.03 2.70 32.58
N ARG A 18 -18.71 3.75 33.05
CA ARG A 18 -18.41 4.48 34.29
C ARG A 18 -19.74 4.79 34.99
N GLY A 19 -19.89 4.38 36.25
CA GLY A 19 -21.13 4.61 37.01
C GLY A 19 -22.40 4.04 36.34
N GLY A 20 -22.31 2.87 35.70
CA GLY A 20 -23.44 2.24 35.00
C GLY A 20 -23.81 2.86 33.65
N ARG A 21 -23.06 3.87 33.17
CA ARG A 21 -23.29 4.53 31.87
C ARG A 21 -22.13 4.28 30.93
N VAL A 22 -22.42 4.17 29.62
CA VAL A 22 -21.39 4.16 28.58
C VAL A 22 -20.83 5.57 28.44
N VAL A 23 -19.51 5.72 28.60
CA VAL A 23 -18.80 7.00 28.45
C VAL A 23 -17.93 7.06 27.21
N SER A 24 -17.63 5.91 26.60
CA SER A 24 -16.84 5.81 25.37
C SER A 24 -16.99 4.46 24.68
N MET A 25 -16.45 4.34 23.48
CA MET A 25 -16.26 3.09 22.75
C MET A 25 -14.80 3.01 22.29
N ILE A 26 -14.13 1.89 22.57
CA ILE A 26 -12.82 1.58 22.00
C ILE A 26 -13.05 0.72 20.77
N GLY A 27 -12.58 1.20 19.60
CA GLY A 27 -12.62 0.45 18.35
C GLY A 27 -11.21 0.03 17.94
N ILE A 28 -11.03 -1.26 17.63
CA ILE A 28 -9.77 -1.80 17.12
C ILE A 28 -10.09 -2.62 15.88
N VAL A 29 -9.29 -2.43 14.84
CA VAL A 29 -9.31 -3.26 13.64
C VAL A 29 -7.94 -3.91 13.51
N GLY A 30 -7.92 -5.23 13.33
CA GLY A 30 -6.70 -6.00 13.11
C GLY A 30 -6.84 -6.93 11.91
N HIS A 31 -5.81 -6.98 11.09
CA HIS A 31 -5.68 -8.00 10.06
C HIS A 31 -5.32 -9.32 10.74
N VAL A 32 -6.16 -10.34 10.61
CA VAL A 32 -5.85 -11.69 11.08
C VAL A 32 -5.14 -12.48 10.01
N THR A 33 -4.42 -13.52 10.43
CA THR A 33 -3.56 -14.32 9.53
C THR A 33 -4.34 -15.08 8.45
N ASP A 34 -5.54 -15.56 8.77
CA ASP A 34 -6.39 -16.33 7.86
C ASP A 34 -7.87 -16.08 8.18
N ILE A 35 -8.73 -16.12 7.17
CA ILE A 35 -10.18 -15.99 7.31
C ILE A 35 -10.94 -17.12 6.58
N GLY A 36 -10.23 -18.19 6.21
CA GLY A 36 -10.74 -19.25 5.36
C GLY A 36 -10.77 -18.86 3.88
N GLY A 37 -11.81 -19.29 3.17
CA GLY A 37 -12.07 -18.89 1.78
C GLY A 37 -11.07 -19.44 0.75
N THR A 38 -11.09 -18.90 -0.45
CA THR A 38 -10.23 -19.31 -1.56
C THR A 38 -8.81 -18.79 -1.41
N LYS A 39 -7.82 -19.64 -1.71
CA LYS A 39 -6.41 -19.23 -1.86
C LYS A 39 -6.15 -18.55 -3.21
N ASN A 40 -7.07 -18.69 -4.17
CA ASN A 40 -6.94 -18.14 -5.51
C ASN A 40 -7.74 -16.85 -5.62
N SER A 41 -7.28 -15.80 -4.94
CA SER A 41 -8.06 -14.56 -4.78
C SER A 41 -8.38 -13.87 -6.11
N LEU A 42 -7.55 -14.05 -7.14
CA LEU A 42 -7.82 -13.51 -8.48
C LEU A 42 -9.01 -14.17 -9.21
N ASN A 43 -9.53 -15.28 -8.68
CA ASN A 43 -10.70 -15.95 -9.23
C ASN A 43 -11.92 -15.87 -8.31
N ALA A 44 -11.82 -15.22 -7.15
CA ALA A 44 -12.98 -15.00 -6.27
C ALA A 44 -14.01 -14.13 -6.98
N ALA A 45 -15.24 -14.63 -7.16
CA ALA A 45 -16.34 -13.85 -7.75
C ALA A 45 -17.18 -13.15 -6.69
N GLU A 46 -17.50 -13.88 -5.62
CA GLU A 46 -18.33 -13.39 -4.55
C GLU A 46 -17.60 -13.39 -3.20
N ILE A 47 -17.99 -12.48 -2.31
CA ILE A 47 -17.49 -12.41 -0.92
C ILE A 47 -17.66 -13.74 -0.15
N TYR A 48 -18.59 -14.61 -0.55
CA TYR A 48 -18.78 -15.93 0.04
C TYR A 48 -17.60 -16.88 -0.23
N GLU A 49 -16.87 -16.67 -1.32
CA GLU A 49 -15.65 -17.40 -1.61
C GLU A 49 -14.46 -16.88 -0.81
N GLU A 50 -14.56 -15.69 -0.21
CA GLU A 50 -13.43 -15.02 0.45
C GLU A 50 -13.25 -15.43 1.92
N GLY A 51 -14.21 -16.18 2.49
CA GLY A 51 -14.09 -16.75 3.83
C GLY A 51 -15.24 -16.43 4.77
N ILE A 52 -14.98 -16.60 6.07
CA ILE A 52 -16.01 -16.45 7.10
C ILE A 52 -16.47 -14.99 7.22
N GLN A 53 -17.78 -14.79 7.15
CA GLN A 53 -18.41 -13.49 7.38
C GLN A 53 -18.94 -13.41 8.80
N ILE A 54 -18.38 -12.50 9.60
CA ILE A 54 -18.81 -12.26 10.97
C ILE A 54 -19.72 -11.01 10.98
N PRO A 55 -21.04 -11.14 11.19
CA PRO A 55 -21.92 -9.98 11.34
C PRO A 55 -21.65 -9.24 12.67
N PRO A 56 -22.11 -7.99 12.85
CA PRO A 56 -22.04 -7.32 14.14
C PRO A 56 -22.73 -8.12 15.24
N MET A 57 -21.93 -8.73 16.12
CA MET A 57 -22.40 -9.61 17.18
C MET A 57 -21.46 -9.58 18.39
N LYS A 58 -21.94 -10.09 19.53
CA LYS A 58 -21.15 -10.12 20.77
C LYS A 58 -20.14 -11.27 20.75
N LEU A 59 -18.85 -10.92 20.79
CA LEU A 59 -17.75 -11.85 21.04
C LEU A 59 -17.63 -12.21 22.53
N PHE A 60 -17.92 -11.24 23.41
CA PHE A 60 -17.99 -11.42 24.86
C PHE A 60 -19.30 -10.84 25.41
N ARG A 61 -19.85 -11.48 26.44
CA ARG A 61 -21.01 -10.98 27.19
C ARG A 61 -20.68 -11.03 28.68
N GLU A 62 -20.71 -9.88 29.35
CA GLU A 62 -20.37 -9.78 30.78
C GLU A 62 -19.00 -10.40 31.12
N GLY A 63 -18.02 -10.21 30.23
CA GLY A 63 -16.67 -10.78 30.36
C GLY A 63 -16.56 -12.27 30.01
N LYS A 64 -17.68 -12.96 29.74
CA LYS A 64 -17.68 -14.37 29.31
C LYS A 64 -17.52 -14.48 27.79
N PRO A 65 -16.60 -15.32 27.28
CA PRO A 65 -16.44 -15.55 25.85
C PRO A 65 -17.69 -16.21 25.25
N ASN A 66 -17.91 -15.96 23.95
CA ASN A 66 -18.88 -16.69 23.15
C ASN A 66 -18.19 -17.91 22.52
N ASP A 67 -18.21 -19.03 23.25
CA ASP A 67 -17.49 -20.26 22.86
C ASP A 67 -18.00 -20.83 21.52
N ASP A 68 -19.28 -20.69 21.21
CA ASP A 68 -19.85 -21.10 19.93
C ASP A 68 -19.23 -20.31 18.76
N LEU A 69 -19.09 -18.99 18.92
CA LEU A 69 -18.47 -18.16 17.89
C LEU A 69 -16.98 -18.48 17.73
N PHE A 70 -16.25 -18.68 18.83
CA PHE A 70 -14.86 -19.09 18.76
C PHE A 70 -14.70 -20.46 18.08
N THR A 71 -15.59 -21.41 18.37
CA THR A 71 -15.62 -22.73 17.72
C THR A 71 -15.86 -22.59 16.23
N LEU A 72 -16.87 -21.80 15.82
CA LEU A 72 -17.15 -21.56 14.40
C LEU A 72 -15.97 -20.92 13.67
N ILE A 73 -15.29 -19.95 14.29
CA ILE A 73 -14.11 -19.33 13.70
C ILE A 73 -13.00 -20.37 13.52
N ARG A 74 -12.69 -21.16 14.56
CA ARG A 74 -11.64 -22.19 14.50
C ARG A 74 -11.84 -23.18 13.35
N GLU A 75 -13.07 -23.64 13.14
CA GLU A 75 -13.39 -24.64 12.11
C GLU A 75 -13.35 -24.08 10.67
N ASN A 76 -13.37 -22.76 10.50
CA ASN A 76 -13.46 -22.13 9.19
C ASN A 76 -12.16 -21.44 8.75
N VAL A 77 -11.08 -21.57 9.53
CA VAL A 77 -9.76 -20.97 9.23
C VAL A 77 -8.66 -22.02 9.26
N ARG A 78 -7.53 -21.74 8.60
CA ARG A 78 -6.40 -22.68 8.46
C ARG A 78 -5.48 -22.70 9.66
N GLU A 79 -5.13 -21.52 10.18
CA GLU A 79 -4.22 -21.34 11.30
C GLU A 79 -5.00 -20.91 12.55
N ALA A 80 -5.88 -21.80 13.01
CA ALA A 80 -6.88 -21.50 14.04
C ALA A 80 -6.28 -20.92 15.32
N ASP A 81 -5.18 -21.50 15.84
CA ASP A 81 -4.57 -21.01 17.07
C ASP A 81 -3.99 -19.59 16.90
N GLN A 82 -3.42 -19.29 15.74
CA GLN A 82 -2.89 -17.96 15.42
C GLN A 82 -4.03 -16.94 15.28
N VAL A 83 -5.08 -17.26 14.51
CA VAL A 83 -6.24 -16.37 14.33
C VAL A 83 -6.94 -16.08 15.66
N ILE A 84 -7.09 -17.08 16.52
CA ILE A 84 -7.70 -16.91 17.84
C ILE A 84 -6.76 -16.09 18.76
N GLY A 85 -5.45 -16.31 18.66
CA GLY A 85 -4.44 -15.47 19.29
C GLY A 85 -4.55 -14.00 18.88
N ASP A 86 -4.67 -13.73 17.58
CA ASP A 86 -4.87 -12.39 17.02
C ASP A 86 -6.13 -11.74 17.61
N ILE A 87 -7.27 -12.45 17.61
CA ILE A 87 -8.53 -11.96 18.19
C ILE A 87 -8.37 -11.64 19.68
N HIS A 88 -7.72 -12.51 20.46
CA HIS A 88 -7.46 -12.26 21.88
C HIS A 88 -6.54 -11.05 22.09
N ALA A 89 -5.57 -10.82 21.21
CA ALA A 89 -4.72 -9.63 21.25
C ALA A 89 -5.55 -8.36 21.03
N LEU A 90 -6.47 -8.34 20.06
CA LEU A 90 -7.38 -7.22 19.82
C LEU A 90 -8.31 -6.95 21.03
N VAL A 91 -8.83 -8.00 21.68
CA VAL A 91 -9.63 -7.87 22.90
C VAL A 91 -8.80 -7.31 24.05
N SER A 92 -7.57 -7.79 24.23
CA SER A 92 -6.67 -7.36 25.30
C SER A 92 -6.23 -5.90 25.12
N ALA A 93 -5.96 -5.49 23.89
CA ALA A 93 -5.70 -4.10 23.55
C ALA A 93 -6.91 -3.21 23.85
N SER A 94 -8.13 -3.68 23.55
CA SER A 94 -9.37 -2.95 23.85
C SER A 94 -9.56 -2.74 25.36
N ARG A 95 -9.30 -3.78 26.16
CA ARG A 95 -9.34 -3.71 27.63
C ARG A 95 -8.32 -2.73 28.19
N THR A 96 -7.08 -2.81 27.72
CA THR A 96 -6.00 -1.88 28.12
C THR A 96 -6.38 -0.44 27.78
N GLY A 97 -6.94 -0.20 26.60
CA GLY A 97 -7.44 1.12 26.19
C GLY A 97 -8.55 1.65 27.12
N ALA A 98 -9.51 0.79 27.48
CA ALA A 98 -10.58 1.14 28.43
C ALA A 98 -10.04 1.49 29.82
N GLU A 99 -9.10 0.70 30.35
CA GLU A 99 -8.46 0.95 31.65
C GLU A 99 -7.70 2.29 31.66
N ARG A 100 -6.91 2.56 30.61
CA ARG A 100 -6.18 3.83 30.48
C ARG A 100 -7.11 5.04 30.36
N LEU A 101 -8.21 4.88 29.64
CA LEU A 101 -9.21 5.93 29.50
C LEU A 101 -9.90 6.24 30.82
N LEU A 102 -10.29 5.21 31.58
CA LEU A 102 -10.91 5.39 32.90
C LEU A 102 -9.95 6.04 33.89
N ALA A 103 -8.68 5.63 33.91
CA ALA A 103 -7.65 6.25 34.74
C ALA A 103 -7.45 7.73 34.39
N PHE A 104 -7.43 8.08 33.10
CA PHE A 104 -7.42 9.46 32.65
C PHE A 104 -8.66 10.23 33.12
N MET A 105 -9.86 9.65 33.01
CA MET A 105 -11.08 10.29 33.50
C MET A 105 -11.07 10.48 35.02
N ASP A 106 -10.49 9.53 35.79
CA ASP A 106 -10.34 9.66 37.25
C ASP A 106 -9.40 10.80 37.63
N GLU A 107 -8.23 10.87 36.99
CA GLU A 107 -7.21 11.89 37.24
C GLU A 107 -7.76 13.32 37.06
N TYR A 108 -8.58 13.53 36.03
CA TYR A 108 -9.15 14.83 35.70
C TYR A 108 -10.58 15.05 36.24
N GLY A 109 -11.11 14.12 37.04
CA GLY A 109 -12.48 14.23 37.58
C GLY A 109 -13.57 14.28 36.51
N MET A 110 -13.36 13.62 35.37
CA MET A 110 -14.28 13.61 34.24
C MET A 110 -15.38 12.57 34.43
N HIS A 111 -16.62 12.96 34.16
CA HIS A 111 -17.77 12.05 34.11
C HIS A 111 -18.22 11.75 32.68
N ASP A 112 -17.77 12.55 31.72
CA ASP A 112 -18.12 12.47 30.30
C ASP A 112 -16.92 12.94 29.47
N LEU A 113 -16.71 12.30 28.32
CA LEU A 113 -15.69 12.66 27.34
C LEU A 113 -16.22 13.55 26.23
N GLU A 114 -17.55 13.67 26.08
CA GLU A 114 -18.17 14.42 24.98
C GLU A 114 -17.66 15.87 24.91
N PRO A 115 -17.57 16.65 26.01
CA PRO A 115 -17.04 18.01 25.93
C PRO A 115 -15.59 18.08 25.41
N LEU A 116 -14.73 17.15 25.86
CA LEU A 116 -13.35 17.07 25.41
C LEU A 116 -13.28 16.66 23.92
N ALA A 117 -14.07 15.65 23.53
CA ALA A 117 -14.14 15.18 22.16
C ALA A 117 -14.61 16.29 21.21
N MET A 118 -15.62 17.09 21.59
CA MET A 118 -16.06 18.24 20.82
C MET A 118 -14.94 19.26 20.61
N VAL A 119 -14.21 19.64 21.67
CA VAL A 119 -13.12 20.61 21.56
C VAL A 119 -12.00 20.08 20.66
N VAL A 120 -11.60 18.82 20.82
CA VAL A 120 -10.54 18.20 20.01
C VAL A 120 -10.96 18.11 18.53
N GLN A 121 -12.20 17.68 18.26
CA GLN A 121 -12.71 17.59 16.90
C GLN A 121 -12.90 18.96 16.24
N GLN A 122 -13.40 19.97 16.96
CA GLN A 122 -13.56 21.33 16.45
C GLN A 122 -12.20 21.96 16.10
N ARG A 123 -11.16 21.73 16.92
CA ARG A 123 -9.81 22.20 16.62
C ARG A 123 -9.25 21.55 15.35
N ALA A 124 -9.45 20.25 15.21
CA ALA A 124 -9.00 19.51 14.04
C ALA A 124 -9.77 19.92 12.76
N GLU A 125 -11.08 20.11 12.87
CA GLU A 125 -11.92 20.62 11.78
C GLU A 125 -11.47 22.01 11.33
N ARG A 126 -11.28 22.94 12.28
CA ARG A 126 -10.79 24.28 11.96
C ARG A 126 -9.43 24.23 11.27
N ALA A 127 -8.48 23.43 11.78
CA ALA A 127 -7.17 23.30 11.18
C ALA A 127 -7.22 22.74 9.75
N MET A 128 -8.13 21.79 9.48
CA MET A 128 -8.33 21.27 8.12
C MET A 128 -8.95 22.32 7.21
N ARG A 129 -10.01 23.00 7.66
CA ARG A 129 -10.68 24.08 6.90
C ARG A 129 -9.72 25.20 6.53
N GLU A 130 -8.88 25.65 7.48
CA GLU A 130 -7.82 26.63 7.24
C GLU A 130 -6.75 26.12 6.26
N ALA A 131 -6.47 24.81 6.24
CA ALA A 131 -5.55 24.22 5.27
C ALA A 131 -6.16 24.17 3.86
N ILE A 132 -7.43 23.81 3.74
CA ILE A 132 -8.16 23.80 2.46
C ILE A 132 -8.26 25.22 1.90
N ALA A 133 -8.60 26.23 2.72
CA ALA A 133 -8.71 27.62 2.29
C ALA A 133 -7.41 28.27 1.80
N ARG A 134 -6.25 27.60 1.98
CA ARG A 134 -4.97 28.01 1.40
C ARG A 134 -4.71 27.41 0.01
N VAL A 135 -5.47 26.40 -0.37
CA VAL A 135 -5.46 25.86 -1.73
C VAL A 135 -6.28 26.82 -2.59
N PRO A 136 -5.82 27.21 -3.79
CA PRO A 136 -6.63 28.04 -4.66
C PRO A 136 -7.97 27.37 -4.97
N ASP A 137 -9.05 28.16 -4.99
CA ASP A 137 -10.34 27.66 -5.44
C ASP A 137 -10.24 27.25 -6.91
N GLY A 138 -10.80 26.10 -7.24
CA GLY A 138 -10.68 25.54 -8.57
C GLY A 138 -11.06 24.08 -8.68
N VAL A 139 -10.92 23.58 -9.91
CA VAL A 139 -11.11 22.18 -10.26
C VAL A 139 -9.76 21.62 -10.69
N TYR A 140 -9.37 20.53 -10.05
CA TYR A 140 -8.12 19.83 -10.28
C TYR A 140 -8.42 18.41 -10.76
N GLU A 141 -7.90 18.04 -11.92
CA GLU A 141 -8.19 16.74 -12.54
C GLU A 141 -6.90 15.97 -12.79
N SER A 142 -6.99 14.65 -12.64
CA SER A 142 -5.91 13.73 -12.97
C SER A 142 -6.51 12.37 -13.32
N GLU A 143 -5.73 11.54 -13.98
CA GLU A 143 -6.02 10.13 -14.10
C GLU A 143 -4.75 9.30 -13.90
N ILE A 144 -4.96 8.11 -13.35
CA ILE A 144 -3.92 7.07 -13.27
C ILE A 144 -4.47 5.80 -13.86
N TRP A 145 -3.57 4.92 -14.29
CA TRP A 145 -3.91 3.60 -14.79
C TRP A 145 -3.44 2.54 -13.80
N ASN A 146 -4.18 1.45 -13.71
CA ASN A 146 -3.80 0.26 -12.95
C ASN A 146 -3.91 -0.98 -13.86
N ASP A 147 -3.32 -2.10 -13.46
CA ASP A 147 -3.25 -3.31 -14.31
C ASP A 147 -4.60 -4.00 -14.57
N GLY A 148 -5.64 -3.68 -13.78
CA GLY A 148 -6.91 -4.40 -13.78
C GLY A 148 -6.72 -5.91 -13.58
N LEU A 149 -7.50 -6.70 -14.31
CA LEU A 149 -7.34 -8.16 -14.40
C LEU A 149 -6.70 -8.59 -15.73
N GLY A 150 -5.59 -7.93 -16.08
CA GLY A 150 -4.84 -8.17 -17.31
C GLY A 150 -5.17 -7.18 -18.43
N THR A 151 -6.15 -6.31 -18.19
CA THR A 151 -6.49 -5.18 -19.06
C THR A 151 -6.35 -3.92 -18.22
N PRO A 152 -5.46 -2.98 -18.59
CA PRO A 152 -5.31 -1.73 -17.87
C PRO A 152 -6.61 -0.96 -17.74
N GLU A 153 -6.87 -0.46 -16.54
CA GLU A 153 -8.08 0.28 -16.18
C GLU A 153 -7.72 1.72 -15.80
N ARG A 154 -8.52 2.67 -16.28
CA ARG A 154 -8.31 4.11 -16.09
C ARG A 154 -9.12 4.63 -14.93
N TYR A 155 -8.47 5.28 -13.97
CA TYR A 155 -9.09 5.84 -12.76
C TYR A 155 -9.03 7.37 -12.81
N PRO A 156 -10.08 8.04 -13.27
CA PRO A 156 -10.17 9.50 -13.21
C PRO A 156 -10.41 9.99 -11.78
N VAL A 157 -9.91 11.19 -11.48
CA VAL A 157 -10.26 11.94 -10.26
C VAL A 157 -10.48 13.40 -10.60
N ARG A 158 -11.54 13.98 -10.03
CA ARG A 158 -11.81 15.41 -10.02
C ARG A 158 -11.87 15.90 -8.59
N ILE A 159 -11.06 16.90 -8.26
CA ILE A 159 -11.04 17.55 -6.95
C ILE A 159 -11.54 18.99 -7.12
N THR A 160 -12.61 19.33 -6.43
CA THR A 160 -13.14 20.69 -6.40
C THR A 160 -12.84 21.32 -5.04
N VAL A 161 -12.09 22.43 -5.05
CA VAL A 161 -11.84 23.26 -3.87
C VAL A 161 -12.70 24.50 -3.97
N GLN A 162 -13.47 24.76 -2.90
CA GLN A 162 -14.30 25.95 -2.79
C GLN A 162 -14.29 26.47 -1.35
N GLY A 163 -13.61 27.59 -1.13
CA GLY A 163 -13.38 28.18 0.18
C GLY A 163 -12.70 27.18 1.11
N ASP A 164 -13.42 26.71 2.13
CA ASP A 164 -12.90 25.79 3.15
C ASP A 164 -13.36 24.34 2.99
N ARG A 165 -13.87 23.98 1.80
CA ARG A 165 -14.38 22.64 1.47
C ARG A 165 -13.64 22.05 0.28
N LEU A 166 -13.47 20.73 0.32
CA LEU A 166 -12.83 19.96 -0.74
C LEU A 166 -13.71 18.74 -1.07
N ALA A 167 -14.14 18.63 -2.32
CA ALA A 167 -14.91 17.49 -2.82
C ALA A 167 -14.04 16.69 -3.80
N VAL A 168 -14.04 15.36 -3.65
CA VAL A 168 -13.41 14.42 -4.58
C VAL A 168 -14.49 13.61 -5.26
N ASP A 169 -14.54 13.71 -6.59
CA ASP A 169 -15.45 12.96 -7.44
C ASP A 169 -14.65 11.96 -8.29
N LEU A 170 -15.07 10.70 -8.21
CA LEU A 170 -14.49 9.56 -8.91
C LEU A 170 -15.41 9.09 -10.05
N ASP A 171 -16.25 9.99 -10.58
CA ASP A 171 -17.05 9.72 -11.77
C ASP A 171 -16.18 9.26 -12.96
N GLY A 172 -16.68 8.25 -13.68
CA GLY A 172 -15.92 7.54 -14.71
C GLY A 172 -15.02 6.41 -14.19
N ALA A 173 -15.03 6.11 -12.88
CA ALA A 173 -14.44 4.88 -12.36
C ALA A 173 -15.01 3.64 -13.07
N PRO A 174 -14.18 2.60 -13.36
CA PRO A 174 -14.66 1.42 -14.06
C PRO A 174 -15.82 0.71 -13.33
N PRO A 175 -16.70 0.00 -14.06
CA PRO A 175 -17.71 -0.86 -13.44
C PRO A 175 -17.06 -1.89 -12.50
N GLN A 176 -17.79 -2.30 -11.46
CA GLN A 176 -17.31 -3.37 -10.58
C GLN A 176 -17.02 -4.66 -11.37
N THR A 177 -15.95 -5.35 -11.00
CA THR A 177 -15.53 -6.58 -11.66
C THR A 177 -16.29 -7.78 -11.08
N ARG A 178 -16.58 -8.76 -11.93
CA ARG A 178 -17.26 -10.01 -11.52
C ARG A 178 -16.34 -11.04 -10.87
N ARG A 179 -15.03 -10.81 -10.89
CA ARG A 179 -14.01 -11.70 -10.32
C ARG A 179 -12.81 -10.89 -9.84
N GLY A 180 -11.93 -11.52 -9.08
CA GLY A 180 -10.61 -10.97 -8.75
C GLY A 180 -10.43 -10.49 -7.32
N GLY A 181 -11.52 -10.23 -6.61
CA GLY A 181 -11.47 -9.57 -5.31
C GLY A 181 -11.04 -8.10 -5.36
N SER A 182 -10.89 -7.51 -6.56
CA SER A 182 -10.31 -6.17 -6.75
C SER A 182 -11.29 -5.03 -6.43
N ASN A 183 -12.55 -5.31 -6.17
CA ASN A 183 -13.52 -4.25 -5.88
C ASN A 183 -13.27 -3.60 -4.53
N CYS A 184 -13.69 -2.35 -4.37
CA CYS A 184 -13.66 -1.59 -3.13
C CYS A 184 -15.09 -1.25 -2.70
N THR A 185 -15.37 -1.43 -1.41
CA THR A 185 -16.53 -0.77 -0.80
C THR A 185 -16.29 0.74 -0.72
N LEU A 186 -17.35 1.54 -0.74
CA LEU A 186 -17.22 3.00 -0.65
C LEU A 186 -16.47 3.45 0.61
N GLY A 187 -16.68 2.79 1.75
CA GLY A 187 -15.96 3.11 2.99
C GLY A 187 -14.44 2.95 2.86
N TYR A 188 -13.98 1.93 2.14
CA TYR A 188 -12.55 1.74 1.87
C TYR A 188 -12.00 2.81 0.92
N THR A 189 -12.76 3.15 -0.12
CA THR A 189 -12.44 4.23 -1.07
C THR A 189 -12.34 5.57 -0.35
N GLN A 190 -13.31 5.91 0.50
CA GLN A 190 -13.30 7.13 1.31
C GLN A 190 -12.07 7.21 2.21
N ALA A 191 -11.69 6.11 2.86
CA ALA A 191 -10.48 6.05 3.68
C ALA A 191 -9.21 6.32 2.85
N HIS A 192 -9.10 5.71 1.66
CA HIS A 192 -7.94 5.87 0.78
C HIS A 192 -7.88 7.22 0.05
N VAL A 193 -8.99 7.95 -0.03
CA VAL A 193 -9.01 9.34 -0.50
C VAL A 193 -8.69 10.33 0.62
N THR A 194 -9.31 10.16 1.78
CA THR A 194 -9.17 11.12 2.89
C THR A 194 -7.81 11.03 3.60
N TYR A 195 -7.19 9.85 3.65
CA TYR A 195 -5.86 9.66 4.23
C TYR A 195 -4.77 10.53 3.58
N PRO A 196 -4.50 10.46 2.26
CA PRO A 196 -3.47 11.28 1.62
C PRO A 196 -3.80 12.78 1.70
N LEU A 197 -5.09 13.17 1.61
CA LEU A 197 -5.51 14.56 1.83
C LEU A 197 -5.18 15.02 3.25
N LYS A 198 -5.42 14.20 4.27
CA LYS A 198 -5.02 14.50 5.65
C LYS A 198 -3.51 14.68 5.75
N CYS A 199 -2.73 13.77 5.17
CA CYS A 199 -1.26 13.84 5.17
C CYS A 199 -0.75 15.14 4.52
N MET A 200 -1.34 15.55 3.41
CA MET A 200 -0.96 16.75 2.67
C MET A 200 -1.39 18.04 3.38
N MET A 201 -2.62 18.09 3.88
CA MET A 201 -3.21 19.33 4.38
C MET A 201 -2.80 19.62 5.83
N THR A 202 -2.82 18.60 6.69
CA THR A 202 -2.65 18.72 8.14
C THR A 202 -1.79 17.58 8.73
N PRO A 203 -0.53 17.41 8.31
CA PRO A 203 0.32 16.31 8.77
C PRO A 203 0.50 16.29 10.30
N GLN A 204 0.60 17.46 10.93
CA GLN A 204 0.83 17.61 12.37
C GLN A 204 -0.43 17.52 13.24
N VAL A 205 -1.63 17.49 12.65
CA VAL A 205 -2.88 17.39 13.41
C VAL A 205 -3.22 15.91 13.61
N PRO A 206 -3.47 15.44 14.85
CA PRO A 206 -3.94 14.08 15.08
C PRO A 206 -5.27 13.82 14.35
N GLY A 207 -5.34 12.70 13.62
CA GLY A 207 -6.52 12.35 12.83
C GLY A 207 -7.74 12.06 13.72
N ASN A 208 -8.86 12.74 13.46
CA ASN A 208 -10.16 12.46 14.06
C ASN A 208 -11.29 12.92 13.12
N ALA A 209 -12.54 12.66 13.48
CA ALA A 209 -13.71 12.98 12.64
C ALA A 209 -13.77 14.44 12.17
N GLY A 210 -13.26 15.38 12.97
CA GLY A 210 -13.18 16.79 12.60
C GLY A 210 -12.34 17.04 11.34
N CYS A 211 -11.22 16.33 11.18
CA CYS A 211 -10.36 16.44 9.98
C CYS A 211 -11.09 16.10 8.68
N TYR A 212 -12.12 15.25 8.75
CA TYR A 212 -12.76 14.69 7.56
C TYR A 212 -14.10 15.37 7.23
N ARG A 213 -14.70 16.12 8.16
CA ARG A 213 -15.94 16.88 7.93
C ARG A 213 -15.93 17.84 6.74
N PRO A 214 -14.84 18.56 6.40
CA PRO A 214 -14.84 19.43 5.23
C PRO A 214 -14.56 18.68 3.92
N LEU A 215 -14.38 17.36 3.97
CA LEU A 215 -14.07 16.52 2.82
C LEU A 215 -15.32 15.73 2.39
N THR A 216 -15.66 15.77 1.11
CA THR A 216 -16.69 14.91 0.51
C THR A 216 -16.04 14.01 -0.53
N VAL A 217 -16.43 12.73 -0.56
CA VAL A 217 -15.91 11.76 -1.53
C VAL A 217 -17.08 10.98 -2.14
N THR A 218 -17.17 10.99 -3.46
CA THR A 218 -18.20 10.27 -4.24
C THR A 218 -17.56 9.33 -5.25
N ALA A 219 -18.23 8.22 -5.52
CA ALA A 219 -17.91 7.28 -6.60
C ALA A 219 -19.21 6.67 -7.13
N PRO A 220 -19.31 6.36 -8.45
CA PRO A 220 -20.52 5.80 -9.03
C PRO A 220 -20.93 4.49 -8.34
N ALA A 221 -22.20 4.35 -7.97
CA ALA A 221 -22.72 3.08 -7.44
C ALA A 221 -22.56 1.96 -8.49
N GLY A 222 -22.11 0.78 -8.05
CA GLY A 222 -21.81 -0.34 -8.94
C GLY A 222 -20.47 -0.22 -9.68
N SER A 223 -19.61 0.73 -9.29
CA SER A 223 -18.23 0.83 -9.79
C SER A 223 -17.26 0.01 -8.95
N ILE A 224 -16.04 -0.20 -9.46
CA ILE A 224 -14.96 -0.86 -8.73
C ILE A 224 -14.55 -0.10 -7.46
N LEU A 225 -14.90 1.19 -7.34
CA LEU A 225 -14.64 2.04 -6.17
C LEU A 225 -15.85 2.21 -5.23
N ASN A 226 -17.01 1.68 -5.60
CA ASN A 226 -18.24 1.68 -4.80
C ASN A 226 -19.12 0.52 -5.25
N CYS A 227 -18.62 -0.69 -4.98
CA CYS A 227 -19.25 -1.93 -5.46
C CYS A 227 -20.41 -2.37 -4.57
N ASP A 228 -21.34 -3.10 -5.17
CA ASP A 228 -22.47 -3.72 -4.48
C ASP A 228 -22.14 -5.13 -3.97
N LYS A 229 -22.70 -5.48 -2.80
CA LYS A 229 -22.67 -6.85 -2.30
C LYS A 229 -23.47 -7.74 -3.28
N PRO A 230 -22.99 -8.94 -3.69
CA PRO A 230 -21.95 -9.76 -3.05
C PRO A 230 -20.58 -9.75 -3.73
N ALA A 231 -20.18 -8.69 -4.45
CA ALA A 231 -18.88 -8.67 -5.13
C ALA A 231 -17.70 -9.01 -4.19
N ALA A 232 -16.70 -9.71 -4.72
CA ALA A 232 -15.44 -10.00 -4.02
C ALA A 232 -14.58 -8.73 -3.83
N VAL A 233 -13.93 -8.58 -2.66
CA VAL A 233 -13.18 -7.39 -2.21
C VAL A 233 -11.84 -7.71 -1.50
N ASN A 234 -11.40 -8.97 -1.49
CA ASN A 234 -10.20 -9.42 -0.77
C ASN A 234 -8.93 -8.70 -1.24
N THR A 235 -8.78 -8.51 -2.56
CA THR A 235 -7.59 -7.90 -3.17
C THR A 235 -7.79 -6.42 -3.52
N ARG A 236 -8.76 -5.74 -2.87
CA ARG A 236 -9.07 -4.30 -3.04
C ARG A 236 -7.86 -3.37 -2.94
N THR A 237 -6.76 -3.81 -2.33
CA THR A 237 -5.48 -3.09 -2.31
C THR A 237 -4.94 -2.82 -3.71
N ARG A 238 -5.20 -3.72 -4.68
CA ARG A 238 -4.87 -3.55 -6.10
C ARG A 238 -5.61 -2.40 -6.78
N THR A 239 -6.67 -1.92 -6.15
CA THR A 239 -7.54 -0.85 -6.66
C THR A 239 -7.33 0.42 -5.84
N GLY A 240 -7.65 0.38 -4.54
CA GLY A 240 -7.69 1.59 -3.72
C GLY A 240 -6.32 2.23 -3.44
N TRP A 241 -5.21 1.49 -3.57
CA TRP A 241 -3.87 2.08 -3.38
C TRP A 241 -3.46 3.02 -4.52
N TYR A 242 -4.12 2.97 -5.67
CA TYR A 242 -3.90 3.91 -6.77
C TYR A 242 -4.59 5.27 -6.56
N LEU A 243 -5.50 5.39 -5.57
CA LEU A 243 -6.21 6.66 -5.32
C LEU A 243 -5.28 7.75 -4.80
N ALA A 244 -4.43 7.41 -3.82
CA ALA A 244 -3.52 8.36 -3.21
C ALA A 244 -2.52 9.01 -4.20
N PRO A 245 -1.80 8.28 -5.06
CA PRO A 245 -0.95 8.91 -6.07
C PRO A 245 -1.74 9.74 -7.09
N ASN A 246 -2.97 9.35 -7.44
CA ASN A 246 -3.82 10.12 -8.35
C ASN A 246 -4.21 11.49 -7.75
N LEU A 247 -4.51 11.53 -6.45
CA LEU A 247 -4.78 12.78 -5.73
C LEU A 247 -3.54 13.69 -5.66
N PHE A 248 -2.35 13.10 -5.50
CA PHE A 248 -1.09 13.85 -5.55
C PHE A 248 -0.84 14.46 -6.93
N MET A 249 -1.13 13.72 -8.01
CA MET A 249 -1.01 14.25 -9.36
C MET A 249 -1.99 15.40 -9.62
N ALA A 250 -3.27 15.26 -9.23
CA ALA A 250 -4.27 16.31 -9.40
C ALA A 250 -3.89 17.61 -8.67
N LEU A 251 -3.35 17.51 -7.45
CA LEU A 251 -2.99 18.67 -6.63
C LEU A 251 -1.53 19.13 -6.81
N ALA A 252 -0.76 18.52 -7.71
CA ALA A 252 0.67 18.77 -7.81
C ALA A 252 0.99 20.24 -8.07
N GLU A 253 0.31 20.88 -9.02
CA GLU A 253 0.56 22.30 -9.35
C GLU A 253 0.13 23.26 -8.24
N ALA A 254 -0.96 22.95 -7.53
CA ALA A 254 -1.48 23.78 -6.46
C ALA A 254 -0.64 23.67 -5.17
N LEU A 255 -0.07 22.49 -4.91
CA LEU A 255 0.63 22.15 -3.68
C LEU A 255 1.95 21.41 -3.95
N PRO A 256 2.88 21.99 -4.73
CA PRO A 256 4.07 21.30 -5.23
C PRO A 256 4.99 20.79 -4.11
N ASP A 257 5.02 21.49 -2.98
CA ASP A 257 5.83 21.12 -1.81
C ASP A 257 5.12 20.16 -0.84
N ARG A 258 3.92 19.66 -1.17
CA ARG A 258 3.14 18.76 -0.28
C ARG A 258 2.73 17.44 -0.93
N VAL A 259 3.13 17.24 -2.17
CA VAL A 259 2.89 16.01 -2.93
C VAL A 259 4.15 15.18 -3.02
N GLN A 260 3.98 13.89 -3.31
CA GLN A 260 5.06 12.99 -3.68
C GLN A 260 4.69 12.29 -4.99
N ALA A 261 5.69 11.88 -5.75
CA ALA A 261 5.50 11.08 -6.95
C ALA A 261 4.95 9.68 -6.60
N PHE A 262 4.66 8.88 -7.63
CA PHE A 262 4.14 7.53 -7.43
C PHE A 262 5.08 6.65 -6.59
N THR A 263 4.51 5.90 -5.66
CA THR A 263 5.23 4.93 -4.82
C THR A 263 4.95 3.53 -5.33
N GLY A 264 5.99 2.74 -5.56
CA GLY A 264 5.88 1.32 -5.85
C GLY A 264 5.08 0.61 -4.76
N LEU A 265 4.01 -0.05 -5.16
CA LEU A 265 3.03 -0.58 -4.22
C LEU A 265 3.55 -1.83 -3.48
N PRO A 266 3.17 -2.02 -2.20
CA PRO A 266 3.49 -3.21 -1.45
C PRO A 266 2.97 -4.50 -2.10
N SER A 267 3.65 -5.61 -1.87
CA SER A 267 3.17 -6.94 -2.27
C SER A 267 3.70 -8.01 -1.32
N SER A 268 2.98 -9.13 -1.24
CA SER A 268 3.34 -10.29 -0.42
C SER A 268 3.59 -11.51 -1.29
N MET A 269 4.57 -12.33 -0.90
CA MET A 269 4.61 -13.74 -1.31
C MET A 269 3.88 -14.57 -0.24
N LEU A 270 2.78 -15.21 -0.62
CA LEU A 270 1.92 -15.96 0.29
C LEU A 270 2.20 -17.46 0.17
N PHE A 271 2.82 -18.07 1.17
CA PHE A 271 3.18 -19.48 1.15
C PHE A 271 2.17 -20.32 1.92
N TYR A 272 1.73 -21.43 1.30
CA TYR A 272 0.81 -22.38 1.90
C TYR A 272 1.30 -23.81 1.68
N GLY A 273 1.18 -24.66 2.70
CA GLY A 273 1.49 -26.07 2.55
C GLY A 273 1.26 -26.85 3.83
N ALA A 274 1.81 -28.07 3.87
CA ALA A 274 1.82 -28.89 5.06
C ALA A 274 3.17 -29.59 5.20
N GLU A 275 3.71 -29.59 6.40
CA GLU A 275 4.93 -30.31 6.75
C GLU A 275 4.71 -31.82 6.82
N ALA A 276 5.80 -32.58 6.83
CA ALA A 276 5.78 -34.04 6.92
C ALA A 276 5.02 -34.58 8.14
N ASN A 277 5.03 -33.84 9.27
CA ASN A 277 4.31 -34.17 10.49
C ASN A 277 2.79 -33.88 10.43
N GLY A 278 2.29 -33.35 9.31
CA GLY A 278 0.87 -33.00 9.13
C GLY A 278 0.49 -31.59 9.55
N ARG A 279 1.41 -30.79 10.12
CA ARG A 279 1.17 -29.39 10.46
C ARG A 279 1.04 -28.57 9.18
N SER A 280 -0.05 -27.83 9.05
CA SER A 280 -0.22 -26.83 7.99
C SER A 280 0.64 -25.60 8.27
N TYR A 281 1.02 -24.89 7.22
CA TYR A 281 1.55 -23.54 7.34
C TYR A 281 0.87 -22.62 6.33
N ALA A 282 0.63 -21.38 6.76
CA ALA A 282 0.17 -20.27 5.95
C ALA A 282 0.85 -19.00 6.44
N ASP A 283 1.79 -18.46 5.67
CA ASP A 283 2.53 -17.26 6.07
C ASP A 283 2.84 -16.38 4.85
N HIS A 284 3.14 -15.11 5.10
CA HIS A 284 3.34 -14.12 4.07
C HIS A 284 4.59 -13.27 4.30
N LEU A 285 5.40 -13.17 3.25
CA LEU A 285 6.57 -12.32 3.22
C LEU A 285 6.18 -10.97 2.62
N PHE A 286 5.72 -10.03 3.46
CA PHE A 286 5.18 -8.73 3.03
C PHE A 286 6.26 -7.67 2.87
N GLN A 287 6.35 -7.08 1.68
CA GLN A 287 7.43 -6.17 1.29
C GLN A 287 6.90 -4.90 0.64
N GLY A 288 7.65 -3.80 0.81
CA GLY A 288 7.35 -2.49 0.23
C GLY A 288 8.13 -2.19 -1.05
N GLY A 289 7.56 -1.39 -1.94
CA GLY A 289 8.27 -0.89 -3.12
C GLY A 289 9.12 0.35 -2.81
N GLY A 290 9.59 1.01 -3.87
CA GLY A 290 10.26 2.30 -3.76
C GLY A 290 9.28 3.45 -3.53
N GLN A 291 9.51 4.30 -2.53
CA GLN A 291 8.73 5.51 -2.31
C GLN A 291 8.92 6.51 -3.46
N GLY A 292 7.86 7.19 -3.89
CA GLY A 292 8.01 8.31 -4.82
C GLY A 292 8.80 9.47 -4.22
N ALA A 293 9.61 10.12 -5.03
CA ALA A 293 10.35 11.31 -4.61
C ALA A 293 9.42 12.51 -4.39
N SER A 294 9.90 13.52 -3.67
CA SER A 294 9.15 14.76 -3.42
C SER A 294 10.07 15.98 -3.51
N ALA A 295 9.51 17.18 -3.39
CA ALA A 295 10.30 18.41 -3.26
C ALA A 295 11.29 18.36 -2.08
N HIS A 296 11.00 17.56 -1.05
CA HIS A 296 11.83 17.44 0.15
C HIS A 296 13.01 16.48 0.02
N GLY A 297 13.07 15.64 -1.01
CA GLY A 297 14.18 14.72 -1.19
C GLY A 297 13.85 13.45 -1.95
N ASP A 298 14.87 12.60 -2.08
CA ASP A 298 14.78 11.27 -2.65
C ASP A 298 13.78 10.38 -1.89
N GLY A 299 13.17 9.44 -2.61
CA GLY A 299 12.31 8.43 -2.04
C GLY A 299 13.10 7.35 -1.28
N LYS A 300 12.50 6.84 -0.21
CA LYS A 300 13.03 5.68 0.54
C LYS A 300 12.69 4.36 -0.16
N SER A 301 13.63 3.43 -0.19
CA SER A 301 13.42 2.08 -0.75
C SER A 301 12.80 1.12 0.28
N GLY A 302 11.96 0.18 -0.16
CA GLY A 302 11.35 -0.83 0.72
C GLY A 302 10.26 -0.29 1.64
N LEU A 303 9.54 0.76 1.23
CA LEU A 303 8.52 1.41 2.06
C LEU A 303 7.15 0.76 1.84
N LEU A 304 6.47 0.39 2.94
CA LEU A 304 5.13 -0.20 2.91
C LEU A 304 4.01 0.86 2.82
N TRP A 305 4.17 1.86 1.98
CA TRP A 305 3.15 2.89 1.80
C TRP A 305 2.07 2.43 0.80
N PRO A 306 0.77 2.68 1.01
CA PRO A 306 0.16 3.62 1.97
C PRO A 306 -0.20 3.01 3.34
N THR A 307 0.34 1.84 3.69
CA THR A 307 0.06 1.19 4.97
C THR A 307 0.96 1.71 6.11
N SER A 308 0.63 1.37 7.35
CA SER A 308 1.48 1.58 8.53
C SER A 308 2.24 0.31 8.96
N ALA A 309 2.32 -0.70 8.09
CA ALA A 309 2.99 -1.97 8.38
C ALA A 309 4.52 -1.87 8.26
N ALA A 310 5.21 -2.90 8.72
CA ALA A 310 6.65 -3.08 8.60
C ALA A 310 6.98 -4.30 7.73
N ASN A 311 8.11 -4.27 7.01
CA ASN A 311 8.53 -5.40 6.19
C ASN A 311 8.71 -6.65 7.07
N THR A 312 8.24 -7.80 6.58
CA THR A 312 8.41 -9.07 7.31
C THR A 312 9.91 -9.40 7.44
N SER A 313 10.34 -9.76 8.66
CA SER A 313 11.69 -10.28 8.93
C SER A 313 11.87 -11.65 8.27
N VAL A 314 13.01 -11.85 7.61
CA VAL A 314 13.35 -13.12 6.96
C VAL A 314 13.42 -14.23 7.99
N GLU A 315 14.15 -14.03 9.09
CA GLU A 315 14.31 -15.05 10.14
C GLU A 315 12.96 -15.44 10.77
N LEU A 316 12.10 -14.46 11.06
CA LEU A 316 10.77 -14.75 11.60
C LEU A 316 9.91 -15.54 10.61
N PHE A 317 10.00 -15.24 9.32
CA PHE A 317 9.27 -15.97 8.28
C PHE A 317 9.78 -17.42 8.14
N GLU A 318 11.09 -17.63 8.06
CA GLU A 318 11.68 -18.97 7.91
C GLU A 318 11.45 -19.87 9.14
N THR A 319 11.22 -19.28 10.34
CA THR A 319 10.85 -20.07 11.52
C THR A 319 9.43 -20.64 11.48
N ARG A 320 8.54 -20.04 10.67
CA ARG A 320 7.11 -20.38 10.62
C ARG A 320 6.71 -21.15 9.36
N ALA A 321 7.52 -21.10 8.30
CA ALA A 321 7.30 -21.85 7.07
C ALA A 321 8.59 -22.55 6.61
N PRO A 322 8.53 -23.80 6.09
CA PRO A 322 9.69 -24.55 5.59
C PRO A 322 10.15 -24.03 4.21
N ILE A 323 10.43 -22.73 4.14
CA ILE A 323 10.78 -21.96 2.95
C ILE A 323 12.09 -21.25 3.25
N LEU A 324 13.00 -21.24 2.27
CA LEU A 324 14.28 -20.54 2.34
C LEU A 324 14.22 -19.31 1.45
N VAL A 325 14.50 -18.14 2.02
CA VAL A 325 14.68 -16.88 1.29
C VAL A 325 16.12 -16.80 0.79
N LEU A 326 16.28 -16.89 -0.52
CA LEU A 326 17.57 -16.82 -1.20
C LEU A 326 18.07 -15.39 -1.37
N GLU A 327 17.14 -14.47 -1.59
CA GLU A 327 17.46 -13.07 -1.88
C GLU A 327 16.35 -12.15 -1.38
N LYS A 328 16.77 -11.03 -0.79
CA LYS A 328 15.94 -9.86 -0.53
C LYS A 328 16.86 -8.64 -0.68
N SER A 329 16.88 -8.04 -1.87
CA SER A 329 17.86 -7.01 -2.23
C SER A 329 17.20 -5.83 -2.97
N TYR A 330 17.85 -4.67 -2.95
CA TYR A 330 17.50 -3.57 -3.84
C TYR A 330 18.08 -3.83 -5.23
N ILE A 331 17.34 -3.42 -6.25
CA ILE A 331 17.77 -3.57 -7.64
C ILE A 331 18.27 -2.21 -8.13
N ALA A 332 19.51 -2.12 -8.62
CA ALA A 332 20.07 -0.88 -9.17
C ALA A 332 19.25 -0.37 -10.38
N ASP A 333 19.26 0.95 -10.61
CA ASP A 333 18.58 1.62 -11.73
C ASP A 333 17.05 1.45 -11.80
N THR A 334 16.42 0.99 -10.72
CA THR A 334 14.98 0.73 -10.68
C THR A 334 14.13 1.90 -10.21
N ALA A 335 14.75 2.82 -9.47
CA ALA A 335 14.13 4.04 -9.04
C ALA A 335 13.93 5.00 -10.22
N GLY A 336 12.77 5.65 -10.26
CA GLY A 336 12.45 6.68 -11.23
C GLY A 336 13.44 7.84 -11.15
N PRO A 337 14.15 8.16 -12.25
CA PRO A 337 15.07 9.28 -12.29
C PRO A 337 14.37 10.61 -12.07
N GLY A 338 15.01 11.51 -11.34
CA GLY A 338 14.58 12.90 -11.19
C GLY A 338 15.68 13.74 -10.57
N ARG A 339 15.44 15.06 -10.44
CA ARG A 339 16.29 15.91 -9.59
C ARG A 339 16.39 15.28 -8.19
N GLN A 340 15.26 14.81 -7.69
CA GLN A 340 15.15 13.85 -6.60
C GLN A 340 14.74 12.49 -7.18
N ARG A 341 15.49 11.43 -6.84
CA ARG A 341 15.31 10.05 -7.31
C ARG A 341 14.24 9.36 -6.46
N GLY A 342 13.38 8.55 -7.06
CA GLY A 342 12.47 7.69 -6.28
C GLY A 342 13.23 6.64 -5.44
N GLY A 343 12.52 5.87 -4.63
CA GLY A 343 13.08 4.69 -3.96
C GLY A 343 13.33 3.56 -4.95
N LEU A 344 14.30 2.70 -4.66
CA LEU A 344 14.59 1.52 -5.47
C LEU A 344 13.49 0.46 -5.30
N GLY A 345 13.28 -0.30 -6.36
CA GLY A 345 12.53 -1.56 -6.31
C GLY A 345 13.30 -2.64 -5.56
N GLN A 346 12.61 -3.74 -5.29
CA GLN A 346 13.17 -4.90 -4.57
C GLN A 346 12.97 -6.17 -5.37
N VAL A 347 13.93 -7.09 -5.28
CA VAL A 347 13.74 -8.49 -5.69
C VAL A 347 13.74 -9.37 -4.45
N ILE A 348 12.79 -10.30 -4.41
CA ILE A 348 12.70 -11.33 -3.40
C ILE A 348 12.64 -12.68 -4.11
N ARG A 349 13.49 -13.61 -3.67
CA ARG A 349 13.53 -14.98 -4.17
C ARG A 349 13.43 -15.94 -3.01
N ALA A 350 12.49 -16.87 -3.10
CA ALA A 350 12.28 -17.88 -2.07
C ALA A 350 11.89 -19.22 -2.69
N ARG A 351 12.25 -20.30 -2.03
CA ARG A 351 12.01 -21.67 -2.50
C ARG A 351 11.70 -22.59 -1.32
N LYS A 352 11.28 -23.82 -1.61
CA LYS A 352 11.20 -24.87 -0.58
C LYS A 352 12.55 -25.06 0.11
N LEU A 353 12.53 -25.26 1.43
CA LEU A 353 13.75 -25.51 2.22
C LEU A 353 14.42 -26.84 1.84
N CYS A 354 13.61 -27.89 1.66
CA CYS A 354 14.08 -29.23 1.32
C CYS A 354 13.05 -29.99 0.48
N ASP A 355 13.49 -31.11 -0.10
CA ASP A 355 12.58 -32.06 -0.74
C ASP A 355 11.96 -32.96 0.32
N ASP A 356 10.74 -32.61 0.71
CA ASP A 356 9.90 -33.32 1.67
C ASP A 356 8.80 -34.16 1.00
N GLY A 357 8.83 -34.28 -0.34
CA GLY A 357 7.82 -34.98 -1.12
C GLY A 357 6.42 -34.33 -1.13
N ARG A 358 6.28 -33.09 -0.65
CA ARG A 358 4.99 -32.37 -0.58
C ARG A 358 5.01 -31.07 -1.38
N PRO A 359 3.90 -30.66 -2.01
CA PRO A 359 3.85 -29.38 -2.71
C PRO A 359 3.73 -28.21 -1.73
N ALA A 360 4.34 -27.08 -2.09
CA ALA A 360 4.10 -25.77 -1.49
C ALA A 360 3.41 -24.87 -2.51
N GLN A 361 2.29 -24.24 -2.14
CA GLN A 361 1.63 -23.25 -2.98
C GLN A 361 2.15 -21.86 -2.64
N VAL A 362 2.35 -21.02 -3.66
CA VAL A 362 2.79 -19.64 -3.49
C VAL A 362 1.88 -18.70 -4.25
N GLY A 363 1.21 -17.81 -3.53
CA GLY A 363 0.49 -16.68 -4.12
C GLY A 363 1.47 -15.56 -4.45
N LEU A 364 1.62 -15.26 -5.74
CA LEU A 364 2.43 -14.16 -6.25
C LEU A 364 1.51 -13.13 -6.91
N TYR A 365 1.50 -11.91 -6.38
CA TYR A 365 0.52 -10.89 -6.73
C TYR A 365 1.18 -9.50 -6.90
N PRO A 366 2.08 -9.34 -7.90
CA PRO A 366 2.70 -8.04 -8.18
C PRO A 366 1.66 -7.00 -8.61
N SER A 367 1.92 -5.72 -8.30
CA SER A 367 1.07 -4.58 -8.68
C SER A 367 1.88 -3.54 -9.43
N GLY A 368 1.40 -3.13 -10.60
CA GLY A 368 2.12 -2.26 -11.55
C GLY A 368 3.00 -3.10 -12.48
N VAL A 369 2.41 -4.14 -13.09
CA VAL A 369 3.08 -5.04 -14.05
C VAL A 369 2.90 -4.54 -15.48
N LEU A 370 1.74 -3.93 -15.79
CA LEU A 370 1.38 -3.47 -17.12
C LEU A 370 1.53 -1.96 -17.25
N VAL A 371 1.40 -1.22 -16.14
CA VAL A 371 1.32 0.23 -16.14
C VAL A 371 2.42 0.86 -15.30
N GLN A 372 3.13 1.82 -15.89
CA GLN A 372 4.01 2.75 -15.18
C GLN A 372 3.30 4.07 -14.91
N THR A 373 3.60 4.71 -13.79
CA THR A 373 3.16 6.08 -13.50
C THR A 373 4.34 7.02 -13.54
N GLU A 374 4.26 8.05 -14.38
CA GLU A 374 5.33 9.04 -14.53
C GLU A 374 5.64 9.77 -13.22
N GLY A 375 6.82 10.38 -13.17
CA GLY A 375 7.21 11.24 -12.05
C GLY A 375 6.54 12.61 -12.11
N LEU A 376 6.76 13.40 -11.07
CA LEU A 376 6.24 14.77 -11.01
C LEU A 376 7.29 15.78 -11.52
N PHE A 377 6.82 16.86 -12.16
CA PHE A 377 7.64 18.00 -12.60
C PHE A 377 8.85 17.62 -13.47
N GLY A 378 8.68 16.65 -14.37
CA GLY A 378 9.74 16.15 -15.26
C GLY A 378 10.55 14.99 -14.70
N GLY A 379 10.22 14.52 -13.50
CA GLY A 379 10.67 13.23 -13.00
C GLY A 379 10.11 12.08 -13.86
N ARG A 380 10.81 10.95 -13.86
CA ARG A 380 10.50 9.78 -14.68
C ARG A 380 9.93 8.64 -13.84
N ALA A 381 9.19 7.75 -14.48
CA ALA A 381 8.65 6.56 -13.83
C ALA A 381 9.75 5.64 -13.28
N GLY A 382 9.47 4.99 -12.14
CA GLY A 382 10.22 3.81 -11.70
C GLY A 382 9.89 2.59 -12.58
N ILE A 383 10.66 1.51 -12.42
CA ILE A 383 10.40 0.28 -13.20
C ILE A 383 9.09 -0.40 -12.79
N LEU A 384 8.59 -1.26 -13.67
CA LEU A 384 7.48 -2.16 -13.41
C LEU A 384 7.83 -3.24 -12.38
N SER A 385 6.79 -3.72 -11.69
CA SER A 385 6.83 -4.93 -10.88
C SER A 385 6.75 -6.19 -11.75
N GLY A 386 7.00 -7.36 -11.17
CA GLY A 386 6.81 -8.63 -11.87
C GLY A 386 6.92 -9.83 -10.93
N GLY A 387 6.61 -11.01 -11.45
CA GLY A 387 6.79 -12.25 -10.71
C GLY A 387 6.96 -13.43 -11.63
N ALA A 388 7.71 -14.43 -11.18
CA ALA A 388 7.99 -15.62 -11.97
C ALA A 388 8.31 -16.80 -11.05
N VAL A 389 8.23 -18.02 -11.60
CA VAL A 389 8.95 -19.18 -11.07
C VAL A 389 10.16 -19.41 -11.97
N ARG A 390 11.33 -19.55 -11.35
CA ARG A 390 12.60 -19.81 -12.03
C ARG A 390 13.22 -21.09 -11.50
N ASN A 391 14.12 -21.71 -12.25
CA ASN A 391 14.97 -22.75 -11.70
C ASN A 391 16.16 -22.13 -10.93
N THR A 392 16.95 -22.96 -10.26
CA THR A 392 18.17 -22.55 -9.53
C THR A 392 19.27 -21.96 -10.42
N ASN A 393 19.22 -22.19 -11.73
CA ASN A 393 20.11 -21.55 -12.71
C ASN A 393 19.59 -20.18 -13.19
N GLY A 394 18.41 -19.74 -12.73
CA GLY A 394 17.77 -18.48 -13.08
C GLY A 394 16.91 -18.53 -14.36
N GLU A 395 16.80 -19.68 -15.01
CA GLU A 395 15.95 -19.86 -16.19
C GLU A 395 14.48 -19.80 -15.78
N GLU A 396 13.67 -19.12 -16.59
CA GLU A 396 12.25 -18.96 -16.32
C GLU A 396 11.49 -20.25 -16.59
N ILE A 397 10.78 -20.74 -15.57
CA ILE A 397 9.84 -21.86 -15.67
C ILE A 397 8.45 -21.33 -16.03
N SER A 398 8.01 -20.25 -15.38
CA SER A 398 6.76 -19.57 -15.70
C SER A 398 6.76 -18.11 -15.28
N ASP A 399 6.09 -17.26 -16.06
CA ASP A 399 5.75 -15.88 -15.71
C ASP A 399 4.35 -15.86 -15.08
N VAL A 400 4.15 -15.07 -14.01
CA VAL A 400 2.87 -14.99 -13.31
C VAL A 400 1.99 -13.83 -13.75
N GLY A 401 2.47 -12.98 -14.65
CA GLY A 401 1.80 -11.76 -15.11
C GLY A 401 1.37 -10.88 -13.95
N ILE A 402 0.09 -10.51 -13.95
CA ILE A 402 -0.54 -9.73 -12.87
C ILE A 402 -0.73 -10.53 -11.57
N GLY A 403 -0.51 -11.84 -11.59
CA GLY A 403 -0.45 -12.71 -10.42
C GLY A 403 -1.00 -14.11 -10.66
N ALA A 404 -0.52 -15.06 -9.87
CA ALA A 404 -0.93 -16.46 -9.92
C ALA A 404 -0.73 -17.15 -8.56
N LEU A 405 -1.48 -18.25 -8.36
CA LEU A 405 -1.17 -19.24 -7.33
C LEU A 405 -0.34 -20.34 -7.99
N VAL A 406 0.96 -20.34 -7.75
CA VAL A 406 1.90 -21.33 -8.31
C VAL A 406 2.13 -22.47 -7.33
N THR A 407 2.56 -23.63 -7.84
CA THR A 407 2.92 -24.78 -7.01
C THR A 407 4.40 -25.07 -7.18
N LEU A 408 5.13 -25.08 -6.06
CA LEU A 408 6.51 -25.56 -5.98
C LEU A 408 6.48 -27.01 -5.50
N THR A 409 7.08 -27.88 -6.28
CA THR A 409 7.23 -29.32 -6.03
C THR A 409 8.65 -29.68 -5.61
N SER A 410 9.65 -28.93 -6.08
CA SER A 410 11.07 -29.15 -5.82
C SER A 410 11.75 -27.94 -5.18
N PRO A 411 12.81 -28.14 -4.37
CA PRO A 411 13.73 -27.06 -3.97
C PRO A 411 14.49 -26.41 -5.13
N ASP A 412 14.43 -26.97 -6.34
CA ASP A 412 15.03 -26.36 -7.53
C ASP A 412 14.15 -25.27 -8.14
N GLU A 413 12.89 -25.15 -7.69
CA GLU A 413 11.93 -24.14 -8.14
C GLU A 413 11.93 -22.94 -7.19
N VAL A 414 12.21 -21.77 -7.73
CA VAL A 414 12.37 -20.50 -7.02
C VAL A 414 11.25 -19.56 -7.41
N ALA A 415 10.41 -19.22 -6.45
CA ALA A 415 9.44 -18.13 -6.61
C ALA A 415 10.17 -16.79 -6.50
N GLU A 416 9.98 -15.93 -7.50
CA GLU A 416 10.55 -14.59 -7.59
C GLU A 416 9.44 -13.55 -7.60
N LEU A 417 9.57 -12.52 -6.75
CA LEU A 417 8.74 -11.33 -6.76
C LEU A 417 9.63 -10.09 -6.90
N ARG A 418 9.32 -9.25 -7.88
CA ARG A 418 9.96 -7.95 -8.12
C ARG A 418 8.96 -6.85 -7.83
N LEU A 419 9.29 -5.96 -6.91
CA LEU A 419 8.50 -4.78 -6.58
C LEU A 419 9.03 -3.56 -7.34
N ALA A 420 8.09 -2.72 -7.78
CA ALA A 420 8.39 -1.50 -8.52
C ALA A 420 9.22 -0.49 -7.69
N GLY A 421 10.04 0.29 -8.40
CA GLY A 421 10.64 1.49 -7.84
C GLY A 421 9.63 2.63 -7.73
N GLY A 422 9.95 3.64 -6.92
CA GLY A 422 9.16 4.88 -6.86
C GLY A 422 9.52 5.79 -8.02
N SER A 423 8.59 6.65 -8.44
CA SER A 423 8.84 7.62 -9.51
C SER A 423 9.63 8.84 -9.01
N GLY A 424 10.35 9.48 -9.93
CA GLY A 424 11.21 10.63 -9.64
C GLY A 424 10.46 11.95 -9.52
N PHE A 425 11.17 13.00 -9.08
CA PHE A 425 10.64 14.36 -8.93
C PHE A 425 11.62 15.38 -9.49
N GLY A 426 11.16 16.23 -10.42
CA GLY A 426 12.00 17.20 -11.12
C GLY A 426 12.83 16.59 -12.24
N ASP A 427 13.34 17.43 -13.15
CA ASP A 427 14.20 17.01 -14.26
C ASP A 427 15.49 16.27 -13.78
N PRO A 428 15.73 15.01 -14.22
CA PRO A 428 16.93 14.24 -13.89
C PRO A 428 18.25 14.94 -14.21
N LEU A 429 18.31 15.77 -15.27
CA LEU A 429 19.53 16.49 -15.65
C LEU A 429 19.88 17.61 -14.65
N GLN A 430 18.96 17.97 -13.76
CA GLN A 430 19.18 18.90 -12.65
C GLN A 430 19.64 18.23 -11.36
N ARG A 431 19.72 16.89 -11.30
CA ARG A 431 20.25 16.19 -10.13
C ARG A 431 21.70 16.62 -9.89
N ASP A 432 22.03 16.88 -8.63
CA ASP A 432 23.39 17.19 -8.21
C ASP A 432 24.34 16.03 -8.58
N PRO A 433 25.42 16.26 -9.35
CA PRO A 433 26.41 15.22 -9.67
C PRO A 433 26.98 14.51 -8.44
N ASP A 434 27.12 15.22 -7.30
CA ASP A 434 27.60 14.59 -6.06
C ASP A 434 26.55 13.64 -5.46
N ALA A 435 25.26 13.91 -5.67
CA ALA A 435 24.19 12.97 -5.33
C ALA A 435 24.22 11.73 -6.21
N VAL A 436 24.50 11.89 -7.51
CA VAL A 436 24.70 10.75 -8.42
C VAL A 436 25.92 9.93 -8.03
N GLN A 437 27.02 10.57 -7.58
CA GLN A 437 28.18 9.84 -7.05
C GLN A 437 27.82 9.03 -5.80
N ARG A 438 27.03 9.59 -4.88
CA ARG A 438 26.55 8.83 -3.70
C ARG A 438 25.68 7.64 -4.09
N ASP A 439 24.84 7.78 -5.12
CA ASP A 439 24.04 6.68 -5.64
C ASP A 439 24.90 5.59 -6.29
N LEU A 440 25.97 5.96 -7.00
CA LEU A 440 26.97 5.02 -7.56
C LEU A 440 27.71 4.27 -6.44
N ASP A 441 28.23 5.01 -5.46
CA ASP A 441 28.96 4.46 -4.31
C ASP A 441 28.06 3.50 -3.50
N GLY A 442 26.75 3.77 -3.46
CA GLY A 442 25.75 2.92 -2.81
C GLY A 442 25.20 1.77 -3.66
N GLY A 443 25.60 1.64 -4.94
CA GLY A 443 25.07 0.63 -5.86
C GLY A 443 23.59 0.83 -6.22
N TYR A 444 23.05 2.04 -6.00
CA TYR A 444 21.66 2.38 -6.31
C TYR A 444 21.48 2.72 -7.79
N VAL A 445 22.53 3.27 -8.38
CA VAL A 445 22.62 3.60 -9.80
C VAL A 445 23.88 2.95 -10.35
N THR A 446 23.81 2.38 -11.56
CA THR A 446 24.98 1.84 -12.26
C THR A 446 25.68 2.94 -13.06
N SER A 447 26.91 2.72 -13.52
CA SER A 447 27.60 3.68 -14.41
C SER A 447 26.80 3.98 -15.68
N ASP A 448 26.13 2.96 -16.23
CA ASP A 448 25.27 3.11 -17.40
C ASP A 448 24.00 3.89 -17.04
N GLY A 449 23.39 3.62 -15.88
CA GLY A 449 22.27 4.39 -15.35
C GLY A 449 22.61 5.86 -15.10
N ALA A 450 23.78 6.15 -14.52
CA ALA A 450 24.26 7.52 -14.29
C ALA A 450 24.36 8.32 -15.59
N ARG A 451 24.86 7.67 -16.64
CA ARG A 451 24.96 8.26 -17.99
C ARG A 451 23.60 8.36 -18.66
N ARG A 452 22.82 7.29 -18.67
CA ARG A 452 21.51 7.19 -19.34
C ARG A 452 20.51 8.17 -18.74
N ASP A 453 20.39 8.20 -17.42
CA ASP A 453 19.26 8.85 -16.76
C ASP A 453 19.60 10.28 -16.29
N TYR A 454 20.81 10.51 -15.80
CA TYR A 454 21.21 11.78 -15.19
C TYR A 454 22.19 12.60 -16.04
N GLY A 455 22.57 12.07 -17.22
CA GLY A 455 23.55 12.69 -18.12
C GLY A 455 24.92 12.87 -17.48
N CYS A 456 25.30 11.99 -16.55
CA CYS A 456 26.60 12.05 -15.88
C CYS A 456 27.60 11.09 -16.52
N ALA A 457 28.79 11.58 -16.84
CA ALA A 457 29.88 10.77 -17.34
C ALA A 457 30.64 10.15 -16.16
N VAL A 458 30.83 8.83 -16.20
CA VAL A 458 31.57 8.10 -15.17
C VAL A 458 32.92 7.67 -15.75
N SER A 459 34.02 8.02 -15.08
CA SER A 459 35.38 7.62 -15.44
C SER A 459 35.66 6.17 -15.04
N ALA A 460 36.77 5.61 -15.54
CA ALA A 460 37.14 4.22 -15.33
C ALA A 460 37.37 3.84 -13.85
N ASP A 461 37.63 4.81 -12.99
CA ASP A 461 37.77 4.66 -11.54
C ASP A 461 36.42 4.77 -10.78
N GLY A 462 35.29 4.80 -11.50
CA GLY A 462 33.96 4.85 -10.91
C GLY A 462 33.54 6.24 -10.40
N ARG A 463 34.25 7.30 -10.80
CA ARG A 463 33.96 8.68 -10.38
C ARG A 463 33.24 9.48 -11.45
N ILE A 464 32.45 10.47 -11.03
CA ILE A 464 31.79 11.39 -11.94
C ILE A 464 32.82 12.38 -12.51
N ASP A 465 32.99 12.38 -13.84
CA ASP A 465 33.77 13.41 -14.53
C ASP A 465 32.92 14.67 -14.67
N ALA A 466 33.25 15.68 -13.88
CA ALA A 466 32.51 16.94 -13.85
C ALA A 466 32.53 17.69 -15.20
N ARG A 467 33.62 17.62 -15.97
CA ARG A 467 33.71 18.30 -17.27
C ARG A 467 32.87 17.55 -18.31
N ALA A 468 33.08 16.25 -18.45
CA ALA A 468 32.34 15.44 -19.40
C ALA A 468 30.83 15.42 -19.08
N THR A 469 30.46 15.45 -17.79
CA THR A 469 29.06 15.58 -17.34
C THR A 469 28.44 16.90 -17.78
N ARG A 470 29.14 18.04 -17.61
CA ARG A 470 28.63 19.33 -18.10
C ARG A 470 28.42 19.33 -19.61
N ASP A 471 29.35 18.74 -20.37
CA ASP A 471 29.26 18.70 -21.83
C ASP A 471 28.15 17.75 -22.31
N LEU A 472 27.92 16.64 -21.59
CA LEU A 472 26.84 15.70 -21.88
C LEU A 472 25.46 16.31 -21.58
N ARG A 473 25.29 16.95 -20.42
CA ARG A 473 24.05 17.64 -20.06
C ARG A 473 23.73 18.79 -21.01
N ARG A 474 24.72 19.58 -21.44
CA ARG A 474 24.53 20.65 -22.44
C ARG A 474 24.02 20.11 -23.78
N ARG A 475 24.60 19.01 -24.27
CA ARG A 475 24.19 18.37 -25.52
C ARG A 475 22.73 17.90 -25.43
N ARG A 476 22.38 17.14 -24.40
CA ARG A 476 21.01 16.65 -24.20
C ARG A 476 19.97 17.77 -24.06
N ALA A 477 20.32 18.84 -23.36
CA ALA A 477 19.43 20.00 -23.23
C ALA A 477 19.24 20.73 -24.57
N ALA A 478 20.23 20.72 -25.46
CA ALA A 478 20.10 21.26 -26.81
C ALA A 478 19.25 20.37 -27.71
N ASP A 479 19.45 19.05 -27.65
CA ASP A 479 18.69 18.05 -28.42
C ASP A 479 17.19 18.13 -28.07
N PHE A 480 16.85 18.16 -26.78
CA PHE A 480 15.46 18.31 -26.32
C PHE A 480 14.79 19.60 -26.81
N ARG A 481 15.53 20.71 -26.87
CA ARG A 481 15.02 21.99 -27.39
C ARG A 481 14.84 21.98 -28.91
N ALA A 482 15.63 21.18 -29.63
CA ALA A 482 15.50 21.01 -31.07
C ALA A 482 14.26 20.17 -31.41
N GLU A 483 14.05 19.06 -30.71
CA GLU A 483 12.86 18.20 -30.86
C GLU A 483 11.55 18.98 -30.60
N GLN A 484 11.52 19.83 -29.57
CA GLN A 484 10.34 20.67 -29.30
C GLN A 484 10.07 21.74 -30.37
N ARG A 485 11.07 22.14 -31.16
CA ARG A 485 10.91 23.10 -32.28
C ARG A 485 10.44 22.45 -33.56
N GLU A 486 10.64 21.14 -33.74
CA GLU A 486 10.16 20.38 -34.90
C GLU A 486 8.71 19.87 -34.71
N THR A 487 8.20 19.90 -33.48
CA THR A 487 6.86 19.41 -33.12
C THR A 487 5.79 20.54 -33.07
N VAL A 488 6.20 21.80 -33.30
CA VAL A 488 5.34 23.00 -33.40
C VAL A 488 5.42 23.53 -34.83
#